data_AF-A0A7X1B1Z3-F1
#
_entry.id   AF-A0A7X1B1Z3-F1
#
_cell.length_a   1.000
_cell.length_b   1.000
_cell.length_c   1.000
_cell.angle_alpha   90.00
_cell.angle_beta   90.00
_cell.angle_gamma   90.00
#
_symmetry.space_group_name_H-M   'P 1'
#
loop_
_entity.id
_entity.type
_entity.pdbx_description
1 polymer ?
#
loop_
_entity_poly.entity_id
_entity_poly.type
_entity_poly.pdbx_seq_one_letter_code
_entity_poly.pdbx_strand_id
1 'polypeptide(L)'
;MFDLVKKAMFAGVGAAVITKDKVEKNLQEMVDKGKMTADEAKDLSSKIIEAGEKETEQARNEATRLFTDMLNRAQVVTQDQIESLEKRVRDLEGRWHREFPNDGES
;
A
#
# COMPACT_ATOMS: atom_id res chain seq x y z
N MET A 1 -13.81 -2.31 -14.42
CA MET A 1 -12.55 -2.97 -14.83
C MET A 1 -11.48 -2.91 -13.75
N PHE A 2 -11.24 -1.75 -13.11
CA PHE A 2 -10.25 -1.60 -12.04
C PHE A 2 -10.44 -2.56 -10.84
N ASP A 3 -11.68 -2.78 -10.40
CA ASP A 3 -12.00 -3.73 -9.33
C ASP A 3 -11.68 -5.19 -9.66
N LEU A 4 -11.78 -5.57 -10.94
CA LEU A 4 -11.51 -6.93 -11.39
C LEU A 4 -10.01 -7.21 -11.40
N VAL A 5 -9.19 -6.22 -11.77
CA VAL A 5 -7.73 -6.29 -11.70
C VAL A 5 -7.26 -6.33 -10.25
N LYS A 6 -7.83 -5.50 -9.37
CA LYS A 6 -7.57 -5.59 -7.92
C LYS A 6 -7.90 -6.97 -7.37
N LYS A 7 -9.10 -7.49 -7.64
CA LYS A 7 -9.49 -8.83 -7.20
C LYS A 7 -8.62 -9.93 -7.78
N ALA A 8 -8.23 -9.84 -9.05
CA ALA A 8 -7.33 -10.80 -9.70
C ALA A 8 -5.91 -10.74 -9.11
N MET A 9 -5.42 -9.56 -8.75
CA MET A 9 -4.14 -9.43 -8.05
C MET A 9 -4.19 -9.96 -6.62
N PHE A 10 -5.23 -9.63 -5.85
CA PHE A 10 -5.40 -10.21 -4.51
C PHE A 10 -5.56 -11.74 -4.56
N ALA A 11 -6.22 -12.28 -5.60
CA ALA A 11 -6.27 -13.71 -5.85
C ALA A 11 -4.91 -14.31 -6.26
N GLY A 12 -4.08 -13.56 -7.00
CA GLY A 12 -2.72 -13.94 -7.38
C GLY A 12 -1.69 -13.86 -6.25
N VAL A 13 -1.94 -13.04 -5.23
CA VAL A 13 -1.08 -12.86 -4.04
C VAL A 13 -1.22 -14.01 -3.02
N GLY A 14 -2.18 -14.91 -3.21
CA GLY A 14 -2.14 -16.24 -2.59
C GLY A 14 -3.43 -16.61 -1.87
N ALA A 15 -3.95 -17.78 -2.23
CA ALA A 15 -5.15 -18.41 -1.65
C ALA A 15 -5.02 -18.81 -0.16
N ALA A 16 -4.03 -18.28 0.56
CA ALA A 16 -3.80 -18.52 1.98
C ALA A 16 -3.53 -17.18 2.68
N VAL A 17 -4.57 -16.35 2.84
CA VAL A 17 -4.52 -15.27 3.83
C VAL A 17 -4.46 -15.94 5.21
N ILE A 18 -3.28 -15.90 5.85
CA ILE A 18 -3.14 -16.31 7.24
C ILE A 18 -3.87 -15.27 8.09
N THR A 19 -5.06 -15.62 8.58
CA THR A 19 -5.83 -14.76 9.50
C THR A 19 -5.48 -15.09 10.94
N LYS A 20 -5.62 -14.09 11.82
CA LYS A 20 -5.46 -14.26 13.28
C LYS A 20 -6.26 -15.45 13.81
N ASP A 21 -7.53 -15.56 13.42
CA ASP A 21 -8.42 -16.67 13.83
C ASP A 21 -7.88 -18.04 13.40
N LYS A 22 -7.24 -18.12 12.21
CA LYS A 22 -6.66 -19.37 11.70
C LYS A 22 -5.43 -19.77 12.52
N VAL A 23 -4.60 -18.79 12.89
CA VAL A 23 -3.42 -19.00 13.74
C VAL A 23 -3.84 -19.46 15.13
N GLU A 24 -4.77 -18.75 15.77
CA GLU A 24 -5.29 -19.08 17.10
C GLU A 24 -5.90 -20.48 17.12
N LYS A 25 -6.72 -20.84 16.12
CA LYS A 25 -7.31 -22.18 16.02
C LYS A 25 -6.27 -23.29 15.87
N ASN A 26 -5.28 -23.11 15.00
CA ASN A 26 -4.23 -24.10 14.80
C ASN A 26 -3.37 -24.32 16.05
N LEU A 27 -3.08 -23.25 16.78
CA LEU A 27 -2.32 -23.31 18.03
C LEU A 27 -3.15 -23.92 19.16
N GLN A 28 -4.44 -23.59 19.25
CA GLN A 28 -5.34 -24.21 20.22
C GLN A 28 -5.42 -25.73 20.02
N GLU A 29 -5.46 -26.22 18.78
CA GLU A 29 -5.40 -27.67 18.52
C GLU A 29 -4.10 -28.32 19.01
N MET A 30 -2.98 -27.59 19.06
CA MET A 30 -1.73 -28.10 19.62
C MET A 30 -1.76 -28.12 21.16
N VAL A 31 -2.43 -27.15 21.79
CA VAL A 31 -2.70 -27.15 23.23
C VAL A 31 -3.57 -28.35 23.60
N ASP A 32 -4.66 -28.57 22.87
CA ASP A 32 -5.61 -29.67 23.11
C ASP A 32 -4.94 -31.05 22.94
N LYS A 33 -3.96 -31.15 22.05
CA LYS A 33 -3.13 -32.35 21.84
C LYS A 33 -2.01 -32.50 22.89
N GLY A 34 -1.91 -31.59 23.86
CA GLY A 34 -0.88 -31.58 24.90
C GLY A 34 0.54 -31.31 24.38
N LYS A 35 0.67 -30.73 23.18
CA LYS A 35 1.97 -30.46 22.53
C LYS A 35 2.57 -29.11 22.95
N MET A 36 1.76 -28.22 23.50
CA MET A 36 2.18 -26.91 24.03
C MET A 36 1.22 -26.47 25.11
N THR A 37 1.66 -25.54 25.96
CA THR A 37 0.82 -24.88 26.96
C THR A 37 0.01 -23.74 26.34
N ALA A 38 -1.08 -23.33 27.01
CA ALA A 38 -1.88 -22.19 26.57
C ALA A 38 -1.07 -20.87 26.54
N ASP A 39 -0.12 -20.70 27.45
CA ASP A 39 0.75 -19.53 27.50
C ASP A 39 1.74 -19.50 26.33
N GLU A 40 2.34 -20.65 25.97
CA GLU A 40 3.19 -20.78 24.78
C GLU A 40 2.41 -20.50 23.49
N ALA A 41 1.18 -21.01 23.39
CA ALA A 41 0.31 -20.74 22.24
C ALA A 41 0.01 -19.24 22.11
N LYS A 42 -0.25 -18.55 23.23
CA LYS A 42 -0.54 -17.11 23.23
C LYS A 42 0.67 -16.27 22.82
N ASP A 43 1.85 -16.59 23.33
CA ASP A 43 3.09 -15.92 22.96
C ASP A 43 3.43 -16.13 21.47
N LEU A 44 3.30 -17.38 20.99
CA LEU A 44 3.56 -17.71 19.60
C LEU A 44 2.55 -17.07 18.64
N SER A 45 1.27 -17.00 19.02
CA SER A 45 0.23 -16.33 18.25
C SER A 45 0.57 -14.85 18.04
N SER A 46 1.00 -14.16 19.09
CA SER A 46 1.38 -12.75 19.04
C SER A 46 2.57 -12.53 18.12
N LYS A 47 3.59 -13.38 18.22
CA LYS A 47 4.78 -13.33 17.34
C LYS A 47 4.44 -13.55 15.87
N ILE A 48 3.56 -14.51 15.57
CA ILE A 48 3.13 -14.78 14.19
C ILE A 48 2.34 -13.60 13.62
N ILE A 49 1.45 -13.01 14.41
CA ILE A 49 0.65 -11.84 13.99
C ILE A 49 1.58 -10.65 13.73
N GLU A 50 2.46 -10.33 14.68
CA GLU A 50 3.38 -9.19 14.58
C GLU A 50 4.36 -9.34 13.40
N ALA A 51 4.89 -10.55 13.18
CA ALA A 51 5.71 -10.85 12.01
C ALA A 51 4.91 -10.72 10.70
N GLY A 52 3.67 -11.22 10.67
CA GLY A 52 2.79 -11.13 9.52
C GLY A 52 2.40 -9.68 9.18
N GLU A 53 2.12 -8.84 10.17
CA GLU A 53 1.86 -7.41 9.98
C GLU A 53 3.08 -6.71 9.35
N LYS A 54 4.28 -6.98 9.87
CA LYS A 54 5.52 -6.40 9.35
C LYS A 54 5.82 -6.84 7.91
N GLU A 55 5.69 -8.13 7.60
CA GLU A 55 5.87 -8.63 6.23
C GLU A 55 4.81 -8.05 5.27
N THR A 56 3.56 -7.93 5.74
CA THR A 56 2.47 -7.34 4.93
C THR A 56 2.74 -5.87 4.62
N GLU A 57 3.22 -5.09 5.59
CA GLU A 57 3.62 -3.69 5.41
C GLU A 57 4.74 -3.57 4.35
N GLN A 58 5.77 -4.41 4.45
CA GLN A 58 6.88 -4.44 3.49
C GLN A 58 6.41 -4.83 2.09
N ALA A 59 5.62 -5.90 1.98
CA ALA A 59 5.05 -6.35 0.71
C ALA A 59 4.15 -5.29 0.08
N ARG A 60 3.35 -4.56 0.88
CA ARG A 60 2.50 -3.45 0.41
C ARG A 60 3.35 -2.30 -0.14
N ASN A 61 4.45 -1.96 0.53
CA ASN A 61 5.35 -0.90 0.07
C ASN A 61 6.05 -1.28 -1.23
N GLU A 62 6.55 -2.51 -1.34
CA GLU A 62 7.15 -3.02 -2.58
C GLU A 62 6.14 -3.10 -3.72
N ALA A 63 4.93 -3.60 -3.46
CA ALA A 63 3.86 -3.64 -4.46
C ALA A 63 3.50 -2.23 -4.94
N THR A 64 3.36 -1.26 -4.03
CA THR A 64 3.06 0.14 -4.37
C THR A 64 4.17 0.74 -5.24
N ARG A 65 5.43 0.44 -4.92
CA ARG A 65 6.58 0.87 -5.71
C ARG A 65 6.58 0.28 -7.11
N LEU A 66 6.41 -1.05 -7.22
CA LEU A 66 6.32 -1.76 -8.51
C LEU A 66 5.18 -1.21 -9.38
N PHE A 67 4.03 -0.94 -8.77
CA PHE A 67 2.90 -0.33 -9.45
C PHE A 67 3.20 1.07 -9.96
N THR A 68 3.79 1.92 -9.11
CA THR A 68 4.18 3.28 -9.49
C THR A 68 5.21 3.27 -10.62
N ASP A 69 6.21 2.39 -10.54
CA ASP A 69 7.22 2.22 -11.57
C ASP A 69 6.61 1.75 -12.90
N MET A 70 5.62 0.85 -12.85
CA MET A 70 4.90 0.40 -14.04
C MET A 70 4.08 1.53 -14.68
N LEU A 71 3.38 2.35 -13.88
CA LEU A 71 2.64 3.51 -14.38
C LEU A 71 3.57 4.53 -15.05
N ASN A 72 4.70 4.83 -14.41
CA ASN A 72 5.72 5.72 -14.97
C ASN A 72 6.27 5.18 -16.31
N ARG A 73 6.55 3.87 -16.41
CA ARG A 73 7.00 3.23 -17.67
C ARG A 73 5.94 3.26 -18.75
N ALA A 74 4.66 3.18 -18.39
CA ALA A 74 3.54 3.25 -19.32
C ALA A 74 3.21 4.68 -19.78
N GLN A 75 3.98 5.69 -19.36
CA GLN A 75 3.69 7.13 -19.57
C GLN A 75 2.34 7.56 -19.00
N VAL A 76 1.82 6.82 -18.01
CA VAL A 76 0.59 7.18 -17.30
C VAL A 76 0.99 8.05 -16.12
N VAL A 77 0.76 9.36 -16.24
CA VAL A 77 0.97 10.32 -15.16
C VAL A 77 -0.02 10.09 -14.03
N THR A 78 0.48 10.10 -12.79
CA THR A 78 -0.39 10.06 -11.60
C THR A 78 -1.04 11.43 -11.37
N GLN A 79 -2.18 11.46 -10.67
CA GLN A 79 -2.87 12.71 -10.35
C GLN A 79 -1.99 13.66 -9.53
N ASP A 80 -1.22 13.14 -8.58
CA ASP A 80 -0.26 13.92 -7.78
C ASP A 80 0.81 14.61 -8.63
N GLN A 81 1.27 13.95 -9.71
CA GLN A 81 2.24 14.54 -10.65
C GLN A 81 1.61 15.70 -11.44
N ILE A 82 0.33 15.59 -11.82
CA ILE A 82 -0.41 16.66 -12.49
C ILE A 82 -0.60 17.85 -11.55
N GLU A 83 -1.05 17.64 -10.31
CA GLU A 83 -1.25 18.71 -9.33
C GLU A 83 0.06 19.43 -8.99
N SER A 84 1.17 18.70 -8.88
CA SER A 84 2.51 19.27 -8.69
C SER A 84 2.90 20.17 -9.87
N LEU A 85 2.60 19.74 -11.11
CA LEU A 85 2.88 20.52 -12.31
C LEU A 85 2.00 21.77 -12.37
N GLU A 86 0.70 21.66 -12.11
CA GLU A 86 -0.22 22.80 -12.05
C GLU A 86 0.22 23.85 -11.04
N LYS A 87 0.65 23.41 -9.84
CA LYS A 87 1.16 24.33 -8.82
C LYS A 87 2.40 25.07 -9.28
N ARG A 88 3.33 24.36 -9.95
CA ARG A 88 4.54 24.99 -10.53
C ARG A 88 4.19 25.97 -11.63
N VAL A 89 3.22 25.63 -12.49
CA VAL A 89 2.75 26.53 -13.56
C VAL A 89 2.13 27.79 -12.96
N ARG A 90 1.21 27.67 -12.00
CA ARG A 90 0.60 28.84 -11.34
C ARG A 90 1.62 29.74 -10.65
N ASP A 91 2.63 29.15 -10.00
CA ASP A 91 3.68 29.92 -9.33
C ASP A 91 4.62 30.62 -10.32
N LEU A 92 4.86 30.03 -11.49
CA LEU A 92 5.58 30.68 -12.58
C LEU A 92 4.75 31.79 -13.22
N GLU A 93 3.46 31.55 -13.49
CA GLU A 93 2.52 32.55 -14.00
C GLU A 93 2.41 33.73 -13.04
N GLY A 94 2.28 33.49 -11.73
CA GLY A 94 2.22 34.54 -10.71
C GLY A 94 3.51 35.32 -10.55
N ARG A 95 4.68 34.71 -10.82
CA ARG A 95 5.97 35.43 -10.90
C ARG A 95 6.04 36.28 -12.17
N TRP A 96 5.66 35.72 -13.30
CA TRP A 96 5.67 36.42 -14.58
C TRP A 96 4.76 37.64 -14.57
N HIS A 97 3.56 37.52 -13.98
CA HIS A 97 2.61 38.63 -13.82
C HIS A 97 3.12 39.75 -12.89
N ARG A 98 4.06 39.43 -11.99
CA ARG A 98 4.65 40.40 -11.04
C ARG A 98 5.85 41.12 -11.64
N GLU A 99 6.59 40.44 -12.51
CA GLU A 99 7.82 40.93 -13.14
C GLU A 99 7.55 41.65 -14.47
N PHE A 100 6.46 41.27 -15.15
CA PHE A 100 5.90 41.93 -16.32
C PHE A 100 4.39 42.13 -16.10
N PRO A 101 3.96 43.15 -15.35
CA PRO A 101 2.55 43.51 -15.28
C PRO A 101 2.09 43.77 -16.71
N ASN A 102 1.07 43.03 -17.14
CA ASN A 102 0.52 43.20 -18.48
C ASN A 102 -0.28 44.50 -18.45
N ASP A 103 0.38 45.62 -18.74
CA ASP A 103 -0.22 46.93 -18.98
C ASP A 103 -0.91 46.90 -20.35
N GLY A 104 -1.84 45.96 -20.51
CA GLY A 104 -2.56 45.66 -21.74
C GLY A 104 -4.05 45.89 -21.55
N GLU A 105 -4.43 46.99 -20.91
CA GLU A 105 -5.74 47.60 -21.11
C GLU A 105 -5.61 48.71 -22.16
N SER A 106 -6.19 48.46 -23.34
CA SER A 106 -6.83 49.49 -24.16
C SER A 106 -8.30 49.17 -24.21
#